data_AF-Q6MD48-F1
#
_entry.id   AF-Q6MD48-F1
#
_cell.length_a   1.000
_cell.length_b   1.000
_cell.length_c   1.000
_cell.angle_alpha   90.00
_cell.angle_beta   90.00
_cell.angle_gamma   90.00
#
_symmetry.space_group_name_H-M   'P 1'
#
loop_
_entity.id
_entity.type
_entity.pdbx_description
1 polymer ?
#
loop_
_entity_poly.entity_id
_entity_poly.type
_entity_poly.pdbx_seq_one_letter_code
_entity_poly.pdbx_strand_id
1 'polypeptide(L)'
;MNRYRHVFFLIGCFLFLTSCGPKSLEDYKEEGKGITRSLIQELREIRNRDQLLASTSLLQKRFDQLVFVMIGAREFQYKYPNMESHELTLADHELSDKLRIELNRIYHIEGAKQIIEKCQEMALNRLDACEKKLSK
;
A
#
# COMPACT_ATOMS: atom_id res chain seq x y z
N MET A 1 -52.11 6.41 12.72
CA MET A 1 -51.37 5.13 12.83
C MET A 1 -50.35 4.94 11.67
N ASN A 2 -49.61 5.97 11.25
CA ASN A 2 -48.69 5.89 10.08
C ASN A 2 -47.33 6.58 10.26
N ARG A 3 -47.06 7.27 11.38
CA ARG A 3 -45.80 8.02 11.57
C ARG A 3 -44.61 7.14 11.94
N TYR A 4 -44.84 6.03 12.62
CA TYR A 4 -43.78 5.10 13.06
C TYR A 4 -43.32 4.14 11.96
N ARG A 5 -44.11 3.97 10.89
CA ARG A 5 -43.80 3.05 9.78
C ARG A 5 -42.64 3.55 8.93
N HIS A 6 -42.53 4.87 8.74
CA HIS A 6 -41.40 5.50 8.05
C HIS A 6 -40.14 5.55 8.90
N VAL A 7 -40.28 5.75 10.22
CA VAL A 7 -39.14 5.75 11.16
C VAL A 7 -38.53 4.35 11.28
N PHE A 8 -39.35 3.30 11.36
CA PHE A 8 -38.86 1.91 11.34
C PHE A 8 -38.19 1.53 10.01
N PHE A 9 -38.70 2.03 8.89
CA PHE A 9 -38.11 1.78 7.56
C PHE A 9 -36.76 2.49 7.39
N LEU A 10 -36.62 3.72 7.90
CA LEU A 10 -35.37 4.48 7.89
C LEU A 10 -34.30 3.89 8.81
N ILE A 11 -34.70 3.40 10.00
CA ILE A 11 -33.79 2.70 10.94
C ILE A 11 -33.36 1.33 10.38
N GLY A 12 -34.27 0.62 9.70
CA GLY A 12 -33.95 -0.63 9.01
C GLY A 12 -32.91 -0.47 7.91
N CYS A 13 -33.02 0.57 7.06
CA CYS A 13 -32.04 0.85 6.02
C CYS A 13 -30.67 1.30 6.55
N PHE A 14 -30.61 1.94 7.72
CA PHE A 14 -29.33 2.39 8.31
C PHE A 14 -28.50 1.23 8.88
N LEU A 15 -29.14 0.11 9.24
CA LEU A 15 -28.47 -1.08 9.77
C LEU A 15 -27.83 -1.98 8.70
N PHE A 16 -28.14 -1.78 7.41
CA PHE A 16 -27.56 -2.56 6.31
C PHE A 16 -26.30 -1.92 5.68
N LEU A 17 -25.95 -0.68 6.05
CA LEU A 17 -24.79 0.03 5.47
C LEU A 17 -23.49 -0.12 6.26
N THR A 18 -23.49 -0.83 7.40
CA THR A 18 -22.26 -1.09 8.18
C THR A 18 -21.62 -2.44 7.91
N SER A 19 -22.06 -3.17 6.87
CA SER A 19 -21.36 -4.36 6.41
C SER A 19 -20.17 -3.99 5.52
N CYS A 20 -19.21 -3.23 6.09
CA CYS A 20 -17.83 -3.31 5.60
C CYS A 20 -17.35 -4.73 5.93
N GLY A 21 -17.37 -5.62 4.93
CA GLY A 21 -16.82 -6.95 5.08
C GLY A 21 -15.35 -6.91 5.54
N PRO A 22 -14.83 -8.00 6.12
CA PRO A 22 -13.42 -8.08 6.48
C PRO A 22 -12.56 -7.85 5.23
N LYS A 23 -11.48 -7.05 5.34
CA LYS A 23 -10.49 -6.89 4.27
C LYS A 23 -9.99 -8.27 3.83
N SER A 24 -10.03 -8.54 2.54
CA SER A 24 -9.50 -9.73 1.87
C SER A 24 -8.06 -9.52 1.39
N LEU A 25 -7.40 -10.59 0.95
CA LEU A 25 -6.08 -10.49 0.31
C LEU A 25 -6.12 -9.67 -0.99
N GLU A 26 -7.22 -9.77 -1.74
CA GLU A 26 -7.40 -8.97 -2.96
C GLU A 26 -7.51 -7.48 -2.64
N ASP A 27 -8.14 -7.11 -1.52
CA ASP A 27 -8.21 -5.71 -1.09
C ASP A 27 -6.81 -5.14 -0.80
N TYR A 28 -5.96 -5.90 -0.10
CA TYR A 28 -4.57 -5.50 0.12
C TYR A 28 -3.78 -5.42 -1.20
N LYS A 29 -4.00 -6.36 -2.11
CA LYS A 29 -3.36 -6.39 -3.43
C LYS A 29 -3.72 -5.15 -4.24
N GLU A 30 -5.00 -4.80 -4.33
CA GLU A 30 -5.47 -3.61 -5.05
C GLU A 30 -5.02 -2.31 -4.38
N GLU A 31 -5.03 -2.24 -3.05
CA GLU A 31 -4.48 -1.11 -2.29
C GLU A 31 -2.99 -0.91 -2.59
N GLY A 32 -2.20 -2.00 -2.57
CA GLY A 32 -0.78 -2.00 -2.88
C GLY A 32 -0.48 -1.57 -4.32
N LYS A 33 -1.28 -2.03 -5.29
CA LYS A 33 -1.21 -1.56 -6.68
C LYS A 33 -1.48 -0.06 -6.79
N GLY A 34 -2.51 0.43 -6.11
CA GLY A 34 -2.86 1.85 -6.09
C GLY A 34 -1.69 2.70 -5.61
N ILE A 35 -1.10 2.35 -4.47
CA ILE A 35 0.06 3.05 -3.90
C ILE A 35 1.27 2.97 -4.85
N THR A 36 1.51 1.81 -5.46
CA THR A 36 2.62 1.62 -6.40
C THR A 36 2.49 2.50 -7.64
N ARG A 37 1.28 2.63 -8.20
CA ARG A 37 1.01 3.54 -9.32
C ARG A 37 1.28 5.00 -8.93
N SER A 38 0.86 5.42 -7.73
CA SER A 38 1.15 6.77 -7.22
C SER A 38 2.65 6.99 -7.05
N LEU A 39 3.37 6.03 -6.46
CA LEU A 39 4.81 6.12 -6.28
C LEU A 39 5.55 6.22 -7.62
N ILE A 40 5.17 5.44 -8.63
CA ILE A 40 5.72 5.54 -9.99
C ILE A 40 5.52 6.94 -10.56
N GLN A 41 4.32 7.51 -10.40
CA GLN A 41 4.01 8.85 -10.91
C GLN A 41 4.86 9.91 -10.20
N GLU A 42 4.97 9.85 -8.89
CA GLU A 42 5.79 10.77 -8.09
C GLU A 42 7.27 10.68 -8.48
N LEU A 43 7.79 9.46 -8.66
CA LEU A 43 9.18 9.26 -9.11
C LEU A 43 9.41 9.85 -10.50
N ARG A 44 8.47 9.69 -11.43
CA ARG A 44 8.58 10.22 -12.82
C ARG A 44 8.73 11.73 -12.90
N GLU A 45 8.11 12.46 -11.97
CA GLU A 45 8.15 13.92 -11.93
C GLU A 45 9.53 14.45 -11.50
N ILE A 46 10.33 13.62 -10.82
CA ILE A 46 11.66 13.98 -10.34
C ILE A 46 12.69 13.82 -11.46
N ARG A 47 13.30 14.95 -11.87
CA ARG A 47 14.33 15.04 -12.91
C ARG A 47 15.71 15.40 -12.39
N ASN A 48 15.79 16.01 -11.20
CA ASN A 48 17.04 16.45 -10.60
C ASN A 48 17.02 16.29 -9.07
N ARG A 49 18.18 16.57 -8.45
CA ARG A 49 18.39 16.39 -7.01
C ARG A 49 17.50 17.30 -6.16
N ASP A 50 17.29 18.54 -6.56
CA ASP A 50 16.49 19.50 -5.78
C ASP A 50 15.02 19.07 -5.73
N GLN A 51 14.48 18.58 -6.86
CA GLN A 51 13.15 17.98 -6.91
C GLN A 51 13.06 16.73 -6.05
N LEU A 52 14.10 15.89 -6.06
CA LEU A 52 14.15 14.70 -5.20
C LEU A 52 14.09 15.10 -3.72
N LEU A 53 14.88 16.09 -3.30
CA LEU A 53 14.90 16.60 -1.94
C LEU A 53 13.53 17.16 -1.52
N ALA A 54 12.89 17.93 -2.40
CA ALA A 54 11.56 18.48 -2.17
C ALA A 54 10.48 17.38 -2.02
N SER A 55 10.62 16.27 -2.76
CA SER A 55 9.67 15.16 -2.73
C SER A 55 9.91 14.14 -1.60
N THR A 56 10.98 14.27 -0.82
CA THR A 56 11.36 13.27 0.23
C THR A 56 10.22 12.93 1.18
N SER A 57 9.53 13.94 1.73
CA SER A 57 8.42 13.72 2.66
C SER A 57 7.26 12.94 2.02
N LEU A 58 6.98 13.19 0.74
CA LEU A 58 5.93 12.51 0.01
C LEU A 58 6.33 11.06 -0.28
N LEU A 59 7.56 10.84 -0.79
CA LEU A 59 8.10 9.51 -1.06
C LEU A 59 8.13 8.65 0.21
N GLN A 60 8.60 9.21 1.34
CA GLN A 60 8.61 8.52 2.62
C GLN A 60 7.19 8.09 3.03
N LYS A 61 6.20 8.98 2.88
CA LYS A 61 4.79 8.64 3.15
C LYS A 61 4.30 7.49 2.27
N ARG A 62 4.68 7.45 0.98
CA ARG A 62 4.29 6.35 0.08
C ARG A 62 4.95 5.03 0.44
N PHE A 63 6.24 5.03 0.76
CA PHE A 63 6.93 3.83 1.22
C PHE A 63 6.31 3.29 2.51
N ASP A 64 6.00 4.18 3.46
CA ASP A 64 5.30 3.81 4.70
C ASP A 64 3.92 3.21 4.40
N GLN A 65 3.11 3.84 3.54
CA GLN A 65 1.81 3.31 3.13
C GLN A 65 1.93 1.93 2.49
N LEU A 66 2.89 1.74 1.57
CA LEU A 66 3.10 0.46 0.89
C LEU A 66 3.45 -0.63 1.89
N VAL A 67 4.38 -0.35 2.82
CA VAL A 67 4.75 -1.32 3.86
C VAL A 67 3.58 -1.63 4.79
N PHE A 68 2.74 -0.66 5.17
CA PHE A 68 1.57 -0.95 6.01
C PHE A 68 0.60 -1.92 5.32
N VAL A 69 0.40 -1.79 4.01
CA VAL A 69 -0.40 -2.73 3.22
C VAL A 69 0.25 -4.12 3.19
N MET A 70 1.58 -4.19 2.98
CA MET A 70 2.31 -5.46 2.97
C MET A 70 2.24 -6.16 4.33
N ILE A 71 2.40 -5.42 5.44
CA ILE A 71 2.26 -5.93 6.81
C ILE A 71 0.84 -6.46 7.02
N GLY A 72 -0.19 -5.69 6.63
CA GLY A 72 -1.58 -6.11 6.77
C GLY A 72 -1.89 -7.38 5.98
N ALA A 73 -1.40 -7.48 4.74
CA ALA A 73 -1.53 -8.69 3.93
C ALA A 73 -0.83 -9.88 4.59
N ARG A 74 0.37 -9.67 5.13
CA ARG A 74 1.16 -10.71 5.79
C ARG A 74 0.52 -11.21 7.08
N GLU A 75 0.05 -10.32 7.93
CA GLU A 75 -0.68 -10.66 9.16
C GLU A 75 -1.99 -11.39 8.84
N PHE A 76 -2.67 -11.00 7.76
CA PHE A 76 -3.87 -11.69 7.30
C PHE A 76 -3.55 -13.14 6.87
N GLN A 77 -2.51 -13.35 6.05
CA GLN A 77 -2.08 -14.70 5.65
C GLN A 77 -1.71 -15.56 6.85
N TYR A 78 -0.97 -14.99 7.81
CA TYR A 78 -0.60 -15.70 9.04
C TYR A 78 -1.83 -16.13 9.85
N LYS A 79 -2.85 -15.27 9.94
CA LYS A 79 -4.10 -15.55 10.67
C LYS A 79 -4.99 -16.57 9.95
N TYR A 80 -4.92 -16.63 8.62
CA TYR A 80 -5.77 -17.47 7.77
C TYR A 80 -4.91 -18.32 6.81
N PRO A 81 -4.10 -19.28 7.32
CA PRO A 81 -3.09 -19.98 6.51
C PRO A 81 -3.68 -20.89 5.42
N ASN A 82 -4.95 -21.28 5.56
CA ASN A 82 -5.65 -22.13 4.60
C ASN A 82 -6.38 -21.32 3.50
N MET A 83 -6.32 -19.98 3.52
CA MET A 83 -6.88 -19.15 2.46
C MET A 83 -5.89 -19.11 1.30
N GLU A 84 -6.34 -19.41 0.08
CA GLU A 84 -5.49 -19.43 -1.11
C GLU A 84 -4.77 -18.09 -1.31
N SER A 85 -3.45 -18.17 -1.48
CA SER A 85 -2.66 -17.04 -1.95
C SER A 85 -3.11 -16.69 -3.37
N HIS A 86 -3.42 -15.43 -3.62
CA HIS A 86 -3.73 -14.99 -4.97
C HIS A 86 -2.45 -15.02 -5.80
N GLU A 87 -2.49 -15.72 -6.93
CA GLU A 87 -1.37 -15.73 -7.85
C GLU A 87 -1.10 -14.32 -8.39
N LEU A 88 0.18 -14.04 -8.62
CA LEU A 88 0.59 -12.82 -9.30
C LEU A 88 0.27 -12.95 -10.79
N THR A 89 -0.45 -11.96 -11.30
CA THR A 89 -0.78 -11.82 -12.71
C THR A 89 0.38 -11.16 -13.45
N LEU A 90 0.38 -11.27 -14.78
CA LEU A 90 1.32 -10.52 -15.63
C LEU A 90 1.31 -9.02 -15.31
N ALA A 91 0.13 -8.44 -15.10
CA ALA A 91 -0.03 -7.02 -14.78
C ALA A 91 0.64 -6.63 -13.45
N ASP A 92 0.70 -7.55 -12.48
CA ASP A 92 1.38 -7.34 -11.20
C ASP A 92 2.89 -7.27 -11.38
N HIS A 93 3.42 -8.14 -12.22
CA HIS A 93 4.84 -8.14 -12.60
C HIS A 93 5.21 -6.88 -13.40
N GLU A 94 4.40 -6.49 -14.39
CA GLU A 94 4.62 -5.26 -15.15
C GLU A 94 4.63 -4.00 -14.27
N LEU A 95 3.76 -3.95 -13.26
CA LEU A 95 3.72 -2.81 -12.33
C LEU A 95 5.00 -2.75 -11.48
N SER A 96 5.45 -3.90 -11.00
CA SER A 96 6.71 -4.03 -10.25
C SER A 96 7.91 -3.61 -11.11
N ASP A 97 7.91 -4.00 -12.39
CA ASP A 97 8.94 -3.61 -13.36
C ASP A 97 8.95 -2.11 -13.63
N LYS A 98 7.78 -1.48 -13.78
CA LYS A 98 7.67 -0.03 -13.94
C LYS A 98 8.24 0.71 -12.73
N LEU A 99 7.97 0.25 -11.52
CA LEU A 99 8.55 0.83 -10.31
C LEU A 99 10.08 0.69 -10.29
N ARG A 100 10.58 -0.51 -10.60
CA ARG A 100 12.02 -0.81 -10.67
C ARG A 100 12.73 0.08 -11.69
N ILE A 101 12.15 0.28 -12.87
CA ILE A 101 12.70 1.15 -13.91
C ILE A 101 12.83 2.60 -13.41
N GLU A 102 11.81 3.15 -12.77
CA GLU A 102 11.86 4.54 -12.29
C GLU A 102 12.84 4.72 -11.12
N LEU A 103 12.90 3.76 -10.18
CA LEU A 103 13.91 3.79 -9.11
C LEU A 103 15.33 3.75 -9.69
N ASN A 104 15.59 2.85 -10.64
CA ASN A 104 16.88 2.78 -11.32
C ASN A 104 17.22 4.09 -12.02
N ARG A 105 16.25 4.73 -12.68
CA ARG A 105 16.44 6.05 -13.29
C ARG A 105 16.83 7.10 -12.24
N ILE A 106 16.14 7.15 -11.10
CA ILE A 106 16.44 8.08 -10.02
C ILE A 106 17.84 7.86 -9.44
N TYR A 107 18.30 6.61 -9.32
CA TYR A 107 19.65 6.31 -8.82
C TYR A 107 20.79 6.84 -9.68
N HIS A 108 20.53 7.28 -10.91
CA HIS A 108 21.53 7.96 -11.73
C HIS A 108 21.69 9.46 -11.37
N ILE A 109 20.79 10.03 -10.56
CA ILE A 109 20.94 11.39 -10.02
C ILE A 109 21.99 11.36 -8.90
N GLU A 110 22.92 12.32 -8.91
CA GLU A 110 23.97 12.42 -7.90
C GLU A 110 23.39 12.50 -6.47
N GLY A 111 23.84 11.59 -5.60
CA GLY A 111 23.40 11.50 -4.20
C GLY A 111 21.97 10.98 -4.00
N ALA A 112 21.25 10.60 -5.07
CA ALA A 112 19.85 10.18 -4.96
C ALA A 112 19.67 8.85 -4.23
N LYS A 113 20.64 7.93 -4.38
CA LYS A 113 20.60 6.64 -3.72
C LYS A 113 20.46 6.79 -2.20
N GLN A 114 21.32 7.58 -1.56
CA GLN A 114 21.28 7.81 -0.12
C GLN A 114 19.98 8.48 0.33
N ILE A 115 19.43 9.38 -0.49
CA ILE A 115 18.17 10.07 -0.20
C ILE A 115 17.00 9.07 -0.22
N ILE A 116 16.92 8.22 -1.26
CA ILE A 116 15.87 7.21 -1.39
C ILE A 116 15.99 6.16 -0.29
N GLU A 117 17.19 5.66 0.00
CA GLU A 117 17.42 4.69 1.08
C GLU A 117 16.95 5.24 2.43
N LYS A 118 17.25 6.52 2.72
CA LYS A 118 16.77 7.19 3.93
C LYS A 118 15.24 7.31 3.97
N CYS A 119 14.58 7.52 2.83
CA CYS A 119 13.12 7.54 2.76
C CYS A 119 12.51 6.15 3.02
N GLN A 120 13.22 5.07 2.67
CA GLN A 120 12.77 3.70 2.81
C GLN A 120 13.10 3.09 4.18
N GLU A 121 14.14 3.59 4.86
CA GLU A 121 14.72 3.00 6.07
C GLU A 121 13.68 2.66 7.14
N MET A 122 12.84 3.62 7.53
CA MET A 122 11.81 3.38 8.56
C MET A 122 10.77 2.36 8.12
N ALA A 123 10.38 2.39 6.84
CA ALA A 123 9.41 1.46 6.28
C ALA A 123 9.98 0.03 6.30
N LEU A 124 11.20 -0.17 5.80
CA LEU A 124 11.86 -1.47 5.78
C LEU A 124 12.09 -2.03 7.18
N ASN A 125 12.52 -1.20 8.12
CA ASN A 125 12.68 -1.61 9.53
C ASN A 125 11.38 -2.14 10.15
N ARG A 126 10.22 -1.55 9.80
CA ARG A 126 8.91 -2.03 10.27
C ARG A 126 8.53 -3.36 9.63
N LEU A 127 8.78 -3.51 8.33
CA LEU A 127 8.52 -4.76 7.62
C LEU A 127 9.35 -5.91 8.20
N ASP A 128 10.64 -5.68 8.43
CA ASP A 128 11.55 -6.66 9.04
C ASP A 128 11.12 -7.04 10.46
N ALA A 129 10.67 -6.07 11.26
CA ALA A 129 10.15 -6.33 12.60
C ALA A 129 8.89 -7.21 12.57
N CYS A 130 8.01 -7.00 11.59
CA CYS A 130 6.83 -7.83 11.36
C CYS A 130 7.22 -9.28 11.00
N GLU A 131 8.11 -9.47 10.01
CA GLU A 131 8.55 -10.81 9.61
C GLU A 131 9.22 -11.56 10.78
N LYS A 132 10.03 -10.88 11.60
CA LYS A 132 10.64 -11.46 12.81
C LYS A 132 9.62 -11.85 13.88
N LYS A 133 8.47 -11.18 13.93
CA LYS A 133 7.39 -11.47 14.88
C LYS A 133 6.57 -12.68 14.41
N LEU A 134 6.33 -12.81 13.12
CA LEU A 134 5.52 -13.88 12.53
C LEU A 134 6.30 -15.18 12.26
N SER A 135 7.63 -15.12 12.24
CA SER A 135 8.52 -16.29 12.11
C SER A 135 8.87 -16.97 13.45
N LYS A 136 8.38 -16.44 14.57
CA LYS A 136 8.52 -17.02 15.91
C LYS A 136 7.26 -17.76 16.30
#